data_AF-A0A7X4KCG6-F1
#
_entry.id   AF-A0A7X4KCG6-F1
#
_cell.length_a   1.000
_cell.length_b   1.000
_cell.length_c   1.000
_cell.angle_alpha   90.00
_cell.angle_beta   90.00
_cell.angle_gamma   90.00
#
_symmetry.space_group_name_H-M   'P 1'
#
loop_
_entity.id
_entity.type
_entity.pdbx_description
1 polymer ?
#
loop_
_entity_poly.entity_id
_entity_poly.type
_entity_poly.pdbx_seq_one_letter_code
_entity_poly.pdbx_strand_id
1 'polypeptide(L)'
;MEAETKKSLQVWLAIVPVIATLVSTLLVAWVGYTTSKEVALLERDAHKETVQLEQVKFREQQEARRLQFLEKQIPLLLSEKEIERKSAAAIVRLIYPSEAADIFSQVLPVATEATRPALQRDLQDAETLRAATADWAIVISGDKTLELAKKWTSNLANKGYSPVRIFLRDGFYRVTAGSYPSRLLAEQAAIALRPITRQDAYVIGVGTWCPGGRAQSAEGLELTACQSK
;
A
#
# COMPACT_ATOMS: atom_id res chain seq x y z
N MET A 1 -63.94 -49.76 -14.30
CA MET A 1 -62.51 -49.38 -14.25
C MET A 1 -62.14 -48.22 -15.20
N GLU A 2 -62.91 -47.91 -16.27
CA GLU A 2 -62.61 -46.76 -17.15
C GLU A 2 -62.88 -45.36 -16.57
N ALA A 3 -63.71 -45.25 -15.53
CA ALA A 3 -64.05 -43.95 -14.93
C ALA A 3 -62.94 -43.40 -14.01
N GLU A 4 -62.14 -44.27 -13.38
CA GLU A 4 -61.03 -43.85 -12.51
C GLU A 4 -59.81 -43.38 -13.32
N THR A 5 -59.55 -43.97 -14.48
CA THR A 5 -58.46 -43.54 -15.37
C THR A 5 -58.68 -42.14 -15.93
N LYS A 6 -59.93 -41.71 -16.18
CA LYS A 6 -60.24 -40.34 -16.65
C LYS A 6 -59.97 -39.25 -15.59
N LYS A 7 -60.29 -39.52 -14.31
CA LYS A 7 -60.00 -38.57 -13.21
C LYS A 7 -58.50 -38.41 -12.97
N SER A 8 -57.76 -39.51 -13.03
CA SER A 8 -56.28 -39.49 -12.96
C SER A 8 -55.67 -38.60 -14.04
N LEU A 9 -56.14 -38.73 -15.30
CA LEU A 9 -55.61 -37.96 -16.43
C LEU A 9 -55.84 -36.45 -16.29
N GLN A 10 -57.00 -36.04 -15.77
CA GLN A 10 -57.32 -34.62 -15.54
C GLN A 10 -56.45 -33.99 -14.44
N VAL A 11 -56.12 -34.73 -13.39
CA VAL A 11 -55.22 -34.25 -12.32
C VAL A 11 -53.80 -34.06 -12.84
N TRP A 12 -53.30 -34.98 -13.67
CA TRP A 12 -51.98 -34.86 -14.31
C TRP A 12 -51.88 -33.66 -15.26
N LEU A 13 -52.94 -33.38 -16.03
CA LEU A 13 -53.00 -32.21 -16.93
C LEU A 13 -52.89 -30.87 -16.18
N ALA A 14 -53.34 -30.80 -14.93
CA ALA A 14 -53.23 -29.58 -14.11
C ALA A 14 -51.86 -29.46 -13.40
N ILE A 15 -51.25 -30.58 -13.00
CA ILE A 15 -49.99 -30.59 -12.23
C ILE A 15 -48.76 -30.30 -13.10
N VAL A 16 -48.71 -30.87 -14.31
CA VAL A 16 -47.57 -30.73 -15.24
C VAL A 16 -47.17 -29.27 -15.53
N PRO A 17 -48.09 -28.33 -15.87
CA PRO A 17 -47.71 -26.94 -16.14
C PRO A 17 -47.20 -26.18 -14.91
N VAL A 18 -47.71 -26.51 -13.71
CA VAL A 18 -47.23 -25.90 -12.45
C VAL A 18 -45.81 -26.39 -12.13
N ILE A 19 -45.53 -27.68 -12.33
CA ILE A 19 -44.18 -28.22 -12.16
C ILE A 19 -43.24 -27.62 -13.22
N ALA A 20 -43.67 -27.51 -14.48
CA ALA A 20 -42.85 -26.95 -15.56
C ALA A 20 -42.47 -25.47 -15.31
N THR A 21 -43.40 -24.66 -14.80
CA THR A 21 -43.13 -23.26 -14.44
C THR A 21 -42.17 -23.15 -13.26
N LEU A 22 -42.35 -23.95 -12.21
CA LEU A 22 -41.42 -24.03 -11.08
C LEU A 22 -40.00 -24.42 -11.54
N VAL A 23 -39.87 -25.49 -12.33
CA VAL A 23 -38.57 -25.94 -12.85
C VAL A 23 -37.92 -24.86 -13.73
N SER A 24 -38.69 -24.16 -14.57
CA SER A 24 -38.17 -23.06 -15.38
C SER A 24 -37.66 -21.90 -14.53
N THR A 25 -38.40 -21.47 -13.50
CA THR A 25 -37.94 -20.41 -12.59
C THR A 25 -36.68 -20.78 -11.81
N LEU A 26 -36.59 -22.03 -11.34
CA LEU A 26 -35.40 -22.55 -10.65
C LEU A 26 -34.20 -22.61 -11.59
N LEU A 27 -34.37 -23.02 -12.85
CA LEU A 27 -33.31 -23.01 -13.85
C LEU A 27 -32.82 -21.59 -14.15
N VAL A 28 -33.71 -20.62 -14.34
CA VAL A 28 -33.32 -19.21 -14.56
C VAL A 28 -32.59 -18.65 -13.35
N ALA A 29 -33.05 -18.92 -12.13
CA ALA A 29 -32.39 -18.50 -10.90
C ALA A 29 -31.01 -19.15 -10.76
N TRP A 30 -30.88 -20.44 -11.08
CA TRP A 30 -29.59 -21.15 -11.03
C TRP A 30 -28.61 -20.62 -12.09
N VAL A 31 -29.04 -20.42 -13.34
CA VAL A 31 -28.22 -19.80 -14.40
C VAL A 31 -27.82 -18.38 -14.03
N GLY A 32 -28.74 -17.58 -13.47
CA GLY A 32 -28.42 -16.24 -12.96
C GLY A 32 -27.41 -16.26 -11.80
N TYR A 33 -27.51 -17.25 -10.92
CA TYR A 33 -26.57 -17.44 -9.81
C TYR A 33 -25.18 -17.89 -10.29
N THR A 34 -25.08 -18.83 -11.23
CA THR A 34 -23.79 -19.29 -11.76
C THR A 34 -23.11 -18.20 -12.57
N THR A 35 -23.84 -17.53 -13.47
CA THR A 35 -23.32 -16.42 -14.28
C THR A 35 -22.86 -15.25 -13.42
N SER A 36 -23.63 -14.82 -12.42
CA SER A 36 -23.19 -13.74 -11.51
C SER A 36 -21.93 -14.11 -10.72
N LYS A 37 -21.78 -15.37 -10.32
CA LYS A 37 -20.57 -15.86 -9.65
C LYS A 37 -19.35 -15.85 -10.58
N GLU A 38 -19.50 -16.28 -11.83
CA GLU A 38 -18.43 -16.26 -12.83
C GLU A 38 -18.01 -14.84 -13.19
N VAL A 39 -18.98 -13.93 -13.40
CA VAL A 39 -18.70 -12.51 -13.64
C VAL A 39 -17.95 -11.89 -12.46
N ALA A 40 -18.37 -12.16 -11.21
CA ALA A 40 -17.68 -11.64 -10.03
C ALA A 40 -16.24 -12.18 -9.87
N LEU A 41 -15.96 -13.40 -10.36
CA LEU A 41 -14.60 -13.95 -10.38
C LEU A 41 -13.75 -13.30 -11.47
N LEU A 42 -14.29 -13.16 -12.67
CA LEU A 42 -13.62 -12.48 -13.79
C LEU A 42 -13.30 -11.02 -13.46
N GLU A 43 -14.23 -10.28 -12.85
CA GLU A 43 -14.00 -8.91 -12.41
C GLU A 43 -12.89 -8.82 -11.36
N ARG A 44 -12.83 -9.76 -10.41
CA ARG A 44 -11.75 -9.81 -9.40
C ARG A 44 -10.40 -10.07 -10.03
N ASP A 45 -10.31 -10.99 -11.00
CA ASP A 45 -9.04 -11.33 -11.62
C ASP A 45 -8.56 -10.23 -12.58
N ALA A 46 -9.47 -9.64 -13.37
CA ALA A 46 -9.17 -8.45 -14.18
C ALA A 46 -8.71 -7.27 -13.31
N HIS A 47 -9.30 -7.08 -12.13
CA HIS A 47 -8.88 -6.04 -11.20
C HIS A 47 -7.48 -6.31 -10.63
N LYS A 48 -7.16 -7.56 -10.25
CA LYS A 48 -5.81 -7.93 -9.79
C LYS A 48 -4.76 -7.68 -10.86
N GLU A 49 -5.02 -8.09 -12.10
CA GLU A 49 -4.11 -7.87 -13.23
C GLU A 49 -3.89 -6.37 -13.49
N THR A 50 -4.95 -5.57 -13.39
CA THR A 50 -4.85 -4.11 -13.54
C THR A 50 -3.97 -3.51 -12.45
N VAL A 51 -4.18 -3.89 -11.18
CA VAL A 51 -3.36 -3.42 -10.05
C VAL A 51 -1.90 -3.84 -10.22
N GLN A 52 -1.64 -5.09 -10.64
CA GLN A 52 -0.28 -5.57 -10.91
C GLN A 52 0.39 -4.78 -12.03
N LEU A 53 -0.32 -4.53 -13.14
CA LEU A 53 0.19 -3.76 -14.25
C LEU A 53 0.51 -2.31 -13.84
N GLU A 54 -0.36 -1.69 -13.03
CA GLU A 54 -0.13 -0.36 -12.49
C GLU A 54 1.10 -0.32 -11.57
N GLN A 55 1.28 -1.34 -10.71
CA GLN A 55 2.46 -1.45 -9.86
C GLN A 55 3.75 -1.58 -10.67
N VAL A 56 3.74 -2.38 -11.74
CA VAL A 56 4.89 -2.55 -12.64
C VAL A 56 5.21 -1.23 -13.35
N LYS A 57 4.21 -0.61 -14.00
CA LYS A 57 4.39 0.69 -14.68
C LYS A 57 4.91 1.75 -13.72
N PHE A 58 4.38 1.79 -12.50
CA PHE A 58 4.82 2.73 -11.49
C PHE A 58 6.28 2.49 -11.10
N ARG A 59 6.68 1.23 -10.88
CA ARG A 59 8.07 0.86 -10.57
C ARG A 59 9.01 1.31 -11.67
N GLU A 60 8.72 0.97 -12.92
CA GLU A 60 9.55 1.35 -14.06
C GLU A 60 9.67 2.87 -14.20
N GLN A 61 8.57 3.61 -14.05
CA GLN A 61 8.58 5.07 -14.09
C GLN A 61 9.38 5.70 -12.94
N GLN A 62 9.34 5.11 -11.75
CA GLN A 62 10.12 5.59 -10.61
C GLN A 62 11.60 5.26 -10.77
N GLU A 63 11.94 4.07 -11.26
CA GLU A 63 13.31 3.69 -11.58
C GLU A 63 13.90 4.57 -12.68
N ALA A 64 13.16 4.85 -13.76
CA ALA A 64 13.60 5.78 -14.80
C ALA A 64 13.87 7.19 -14.25
N ARG A 65 12.97 7.73 -13.42
CA ARG A 65 13.17 9.03 -12.76
C ARG A 65 14.36 9.03 -11.82
N ARG A 66 14.55 7.94 -11.07
CA ARG A 66 15.71 7.76 -10.19
C ARG A 66 17.01 7.74 -10.99
N LEU A 67 17.07 6.99 -12.09
CA LEU A 67 18.26 6.92 -12.94
C LEU A 67 18.59 8.29 -13.53
N GLN A 68 17.60 9.00 -14.09
CA GLN A 68 17.80 10.36 -14.61
C GLN A 68 18.31 11.33 -13.53
N PHE A 69 17.78 11.24 -12.31
CA PHE A 69 18.26 12.03 -11.20
C PHE A 69 19.72 11.70 -10.86
N LEU A 70 20.05 10.41 -10.72
CA LEU A 70 21.38 9.94 -10.36
C LEU A 70 22.42 10.27 -11.43
N GLU A 71 22.06 10.13 -12.71
CA GLU A 71 22.90 10.52 -13.84
C GLU A 71 23.32 11.99 -13.75
N LYS A 72 22.42 12.87 -13.28
CA LYS A 72 22.70 14.28 -13.06
C LYS A 72 23.54 14.55 -11.80
N GLN A 73 23.31 13.82 -10.71
CA GLN A 73 23.95 14.10 -9.41
C GLN A 73 25.30 13.43 -9.23
N ILE A 74 25.51 12.21 -9.76
CA ILE A 74 26.75 11.45 -9.54
C ILE A 74 28.00 12.21 -10.02
N PRO A 75 28.03 12.85 -11.22
CA PRO A 75 29.18 13.64 -11.63
C PRO A 75 29.50 14.80 -10.67
N LEU A 76 28.47 15.41 -10.07
CA LEU A 76 28.61 16.50 -9.11
C LEU A 76 29.14 16.00 -7.75
N LEU A 77 28.74 14.80 -7.33
CA LEU A 77 29.29 14.14 -6.13
C LEU A 77 30.79 13.84 -6.27
N LEU A 78 31.24 13.56 -7.49
CA LEU A 78 32.64 13.31 -7.82
C LEU A 78 33.42 14.60 -8.17
N SER A 79 32.76 15.76 -8.17
CA SER A 79 33.40 17.04 -8.48
C SER A 79 34.46 17.39 -7.42
N GLU A 80 35.61 17.86 -7.89
CA GLU A 80 36.66 18.41 -7.01
C GLU A 80 36.20 19.69 -6.33
N LYS A 81 35.26 20.44 -6.95
CA LYS A 81 34.69 21.65 -6.38
C LYS A 81 33.79 21.31 -5.21
N GLU A 82 34.22 21.73 -4.02
CA GLU A 82 33.53 21.44 -2.76
C GLU A 82 32.06 21.87 -2.74
N ILE A 83 31.73 23.02 -3.32
CA ILE A 83 30.36 23.55 -3.35
C ILE A 83 29.43 22.65 -4.16
N GLU A 84 29.85 22.23 -5.36
CA GLU A 84 29.06 21.35 -6.22
C GLU A 84 28.81 20.00 -5.54
N ARG A 85 29.86 19.42 -4.94
CA ARG A 85 29.77 18.16 -4.22
C ARG A 85 28.84 18.23 -3.01
N LYS A 86 29.02 19.23 -2.14
CA LYS A 86 28.15 19.42 -0.95
C LYS A 86 26.70 19.64 -1.34
N SER A 87 26.45 20.41 -2.40
CA SER A 87 25.11 20.64 -2.93
C SER A 87 24.47 19.33 -3.41
N ALA A 88 25.17 18.56 -4.24
CA ALA A 88 24.68 17.27 -4.72
C ALA A 88 24.42 16.28 -3.58
N ALA A 89 25.32 16.21 -2.59
CA ALA A 89 25.15 15.34 -1.42
C ALA A 89 23.93 15.74 -0.57
N ALA A 90 23.68 17.04 -0.40
CA ALA A 90 22.48 17.53 0.27
C ALA A 90 21.20 17.18 -0.50
N ILE A 91 21.20 17.35 -1.82
CA ILE A 91 20.05 17.02 -2.68
C ILE A 91 19.75 15.52 -2.63
N VAL A 92 20.78 14.66 -2.70
CA VAL A 92 20.61 13.19 -2.59
C VAL A 92 19.96 12.81 -1.26
N ARG A 93 20.46 13.34 -0.13
CA ARG A 93 19.88 13.09 1.20
C ARG A 93 18.47 13.62 1.35
N LEU A 94 18.14 14.73 0.69
CA LEU A 94 16.80 15.32 0.74
C LEU A 94 15.78 14.49 -0.04
N ILE A 95 16.13 14.07 -1.26
CA ILE A 95 15.19 13.37 -2.15
C ILE A 95 15.11 11.88 -1.83
N TYR A 96 16.23 11.27 -1.42
CA TYR A 96 16.35 9.84 -1.14
C TYR A 96 16.97 9.59 0.25
N PRO A 97 16.33 10.04 1.35
CA PRO A 97 16.91 9.96 2.68
C PRO A 97 17.23 8.53 3.15
N SER A 98 16.39 7.56 2.75
CA SER A 98 16.57 6.14 3.09
C SER A 98 17.64 5.45 2.23
N GLU A 99 17.78 5.87 0.97
CA GLU A 99 18.65 5.23 -0.03
C GLU A 99 19.98 5.98 -0.22
N ALA A 100 20.15 7.16 0.39
CA ALA A 100 21.35 7.97 0.24
C ALA A 100 22.62 7.22 0.63
N ALA A 101 22.59 6.39 1.68
CA ALA A 101 23.72 5.57 2.09
C ALA A 101 24.11 4.56 1.00
N ASP A 102 23.13 3.92 0.37
CA ASP A 102 23.36 2.95 -0.70
C ASP A 102 23.92 3.66 -1.96
N ILE A 103 23.42 4.86 -2.26
CA ILE A 103 23.94 5.69 -3.36
C ILE A 103 25.40 6.08 -3.09
N PHE A 104 25.71 6.60 -1.90
CA PHE A 104 27.09 7.00 -1.58
C PHE A 104 28.05 5.81 -1.55
N SER A 105 27.63 4.65 -1.05
CA SER A 105 28.45 3.44 -1.05
C SER A 105 28.74 2.92 -2.46
N GLN A 106 27.85 3.13 -3.43
CA GLN A 106 28.08 2.82 -4.85
C GLN A 106 28.99 3.82 -5.56
N VAL A 107 28.98 5.09 -5.13
CA VAL A 107 29.84 6.15 -5.70
C VAL A 107 31.25 6.11 -5.12
N LEU A 108 31.41 5.68 -3.86
CA LEU A 108 32.69 5.70 -3.15
C LEU A 108 33.84 4.93 -3.86
N PRO A 109 33.63 3.77 -4.49
CA PRO A 109 34.70 3.04 -5.19
C PRO A 109 35.30 3.79 -6.37
N VAL A 110 34.53 4.69 -7.00
CA VAL A 110 34.98 5.50 -8.16
C VAL A 110 35.44 6.90 -7.76
N ALA A 111 35.42 7.23 -6.47
CA ALA A 111 35.88 8.51 -5.95
C ALA A 111 37.41 8.65 -6.05
N THR A 112 37.86 9.87 -6.37
CA THR A 112 39.29 10.21 -6.33
C THR A 112 39.78 10.32 -4.89
N GLU A 113 41.10 10.19 -4.68
CA GLU A 113 41.70 10.34 -3.34
C GLU A 113 41.38 11.69 -2.69
N ALA A 114 41.24 12.76 -3.50
CA ALA A 114 40.86 14.07 -3.01
C ALA A 114 39.41 14.16 -2.51
N THR A 115 38.47 13.40 -3.10
CA THR A 115 37.03 13.48 -2.79
C THR A 115 36.57 12.39 -1.82
N ARG A 116 37.28 11.26 -1.77
CA ARG A 116 36.96 10.08 -0.94
C ARG A 116 36.69 10.42 0.54
N PRO A 117 37.49 11.24 1.26
CA PRO A 117 37.21 11.55 2.67
C PRO A 117 35.95 12.38 2.90
N ALA A 118 35.53 13.17 1.91
CA ALA A 118 34.26 13.91 1.99
C ALA A 118 33.07 12.95 1.79
N LEU A 119 33.12 12.11 0.76
CA LEU A 119 32.07 11.13 0.49
C LEU A 119 31.92 10.08 1.61
N GLN A 120 33.00 9.70 2.30
CA GLN A 120 32.91 8.84 3.49
C GLN A 120 32.13 9.49 4.63
N ARG A 121 32.28 10.80 4.84
CA ARG A 121 31.49 11.54 5.83
C ARG A 121 30.03 11.64 5.42
N ASP A 122 29.77 11.93 4.14
CA ASP A 122 28.40 11.97 3.61
C ASP A 122 27.70 10.60 3.72
N LEU A 123 28.44 9.49 3.55
CA LEU A 123 27.95 8.14 3.79
C LEU A 123 27.53 7.92 5.26
N GLN A 124 28.39 8.29 6.23
CA GLN A 124 28.08 8.17 7.66
C GLN A 124 26.86 9.01 8.06
N ASP A 125 26.77 10.24 7.54
CA ASP A 125 25.61 11.11 7.72
C ASP A 125 24.34 10.46 7.16
N ALA A 126 24.43 9.84 5.97
CA ALA A 126 23.32 9.17 5.34
C ALA A 126 22.88 7.90 6.09
N GLU A 127 23.81 7.14 6.68
CA GLU A 127 23.49 6.01 7.55
C GLU A 127 22.74 6.46 8.81
N THR A 128 23.17 7.57 9.40
CA THR A 128 22.50 8.19 10.55
C THR A 128 21.09 8.66 10.17
N LEU A 129 20.94 9.29 9.01
CA LEU A 129 19.64 9.72 8.49
C LEU A 129 18.74 8.54 8.17
N ARG A 130 19.27 7.47 7.57
CA ARG A 130 18.54 6.23 7.31
C ARG A 130 18.02 5.63 8.60
N ALA A 131 18.85 5.57 9.65
CA ALA A 131 18.43 5.11 10.97
C ALA A 131 17.34 6.01 11.59
N ALA A 132 17.41 7.32 11.40
CA ALA A 132 16.40 8.26 11.90
C ALA A 132 15.07 8.23 11.11
N THR A 133 15.11 7.82 9.85
CA THR A 133 13.95 7.76 8.94
C THR A 133 13.36 6.36 8.82
N ALA A 134 13.89 5.39 9.60
CA ALA A 134 13.95 3.96 9.29
C ALA A 134 12.64 3.17 9.12
N ASP A 135 11.47 3.79 9.06
CA ASP A 135 10.23 3.10 8.72
C ASP A 135 9.33 4.00 7.89
N TRP A 136 9.04 3.60 6.65
CA TRP A 136 7.96 4.16 5.85
C TRP A 136 6.68 3.39 6.11
N ALA A 137 5.54 4.08 6.17
CA ALA A 137 4.23 3.46 6.38
C ALA A 137 3.17 4.13 5.51
N ILE A 138 2.04 3.46 5.32
CA ILE A 138 0.92 4.00 4.55
C ILE A 138 -0.18 4.41 5.51
N VAL A 139 -0.53 5.70 5.57
CA VAL A 139 -1.69 6.20 6.33
C VAL A 139 -2.97 5.87 5.57
N ILE A 140 -3.89 5.18 6.22
CA ILE A 140 -5.13 4.65 5.65
C ILE A 140 -6.36 5.45 6.06
N SER A 141 -6.35 5.98 7.29
CA SER A 141 -7.45 6.78 7.80
C SER A 141 -6.95 7.88 8.74
N GLY A 142 -7.83 8.85 8.99
CA GLY A 142 -7.68 9.89 9.98
C GLY A 142 -9.03 10.16 10.61
N ASP A 143 -9.39 9.34 11.59
CA ASP A 143 -10.71 9.33 12.19
C ASP A 143 -10.73 10.16 13.49
N LYS A 144 -11.88 10.77 13.82
CA LYS A 144 -12.02 11.55 15.06
C LYS A 144 -12.20 10.69 16.31
N THR A 145 -12.52 9.41 16.14
CA THR A 145 -12.82 8.51 17.25
C THR A 145 -11.93 7.27 17.21
N LEU A 146 -11.57 6.78 18.39
CA LEU A 146 -10.73 5.59 18.54
C LEU A 146 -11.42 4.33 18.02
N GLU A 147 -12.74 4.21 18.17
CA GLU A 147 -13.50 3.05 17.65
C GLU A 147 -13.37 2.87 16.14
N LEU A 148 -13.43 3.96 15.37
CA LEU A 148 -13.28 3.89 13.91
C LEU A 148 -11.86 3.47 13.52
N ALA A 149 -10.86 4.01 14.20
CA ALA A 149 -9.47 3.60 14.02
C ALA A 149 -9.28 2.11 14.36
N LYS A 150 -9.90 1.63 15.45
CA LYS A 150 -9.89 0.23 15.88
C LYS A 150 -10.46 -0.70 14.79
N LYS A 151 -11.58 -0.31 14.18
CA LYS A 151 -12.19 -1.06 13.08
C LYS A 151 -11.23 -1.20 11.89
N TRP A 152 -10.51 -0.14 11.53
CA TRP A 152 -9.51 -0.20 10.47
C TRP A 152 -8.34 -1.11 10.83
N THR A 153 -7.82 -1.05 12.06
CA THR A 153 -6.74 -1.94 12.50
C THR A 153 -7.13 -3.42 12.36
N SER A 154 -8.32 -3.81 12.84
CA SER A 154 -8.79 -5.19 12.72
C SER A 154 -9.01 -5.62 11.27
N ASN A 155 -9.61 -4.75 10.45
CA ASN A 155 -9.85 -5.04 9.03
C ASN A 155 -8.55 -5.28 8.25
N LEU A 156 -7.52 -4.45 8.51
CA LEU A 156 -6.22 -4.56 7.86
C LEU A 156 -5.44 -5.78 8.32
N ALA A 157 -5.44 -6.06 9.64
CA ALA A 157 -4.81 -7.25 10.19
C ALA A 157 -5.42 -8.53 9.59
N ASN A 158 -6.75 -8.60 9.49
CA ASN A 158 -7.47 -9.73 8.87
C ASN A 158 -7.16 -9.89 7.37
N LYS A 159 -6.68 -8.84 6.71
CA LYS A 159 -6.22 -8.86 5.31
C LYS A 159 -4.73 -9.19 5.17
N GLY A 160 -4.03 -9.47 6.27
CA GLY A 160 -2.62 -9.85 6.28
C GLY A 160 -1.63 -8.68 6.33
N TYR A 161 -2.10 -7.44 6.55
CA TYR A 161 -1.19 -6.30 6.71
C TYR A 161 -0.61 -6.27 8.12
N SER A 162 0.71 -6.16 8.23
CA SER A 162 1.43 -6.06 9.50
C SER A 162 2.74 -5.26 9.32
N PRO A 163 3.13 -4.42 10.29
CA PRO A 163 2.35 -4.00 11.45
C PRO A 163 1.19 -3.06 11.04
N VAL A 164 0.13 -3.01 11.85
CA VAL A 164 -0.88 -1.95 11.77
C VAL A 164 -0.81 -1.15 13.07
N ARG A 165 -0.60 0.17 12.97
CA ARG A 165 -0.39 1.05 14.12
C ARG A 165 -1.37 2.21 14.12
N ILE A 166 -1.68 2.73 15.30
CA ILE A 166 -2.51 3.91 15.48
C ILE A 166 -1.61 5.05 15.98
N PHE A 167 -1.68 6.19 15.32
CA PHE A 167 -1.03 7.43 15.73
C PHE A 167 -2.08 8.46 16.11
N LEU A 168 -1.95 9.13 17.25
CA LEU A 168 -2.77 10.29 17.59
C LEU A 168 -2.03 11.56 17.16
N ARG A 169 -2.57 12.25 16.16
CA ARG A 169 -1.94 13.44 15.58
C ARG A 169 -2.99 14.50 15.30
N ASP A 170 -2.75 15.72 15.78
CA ASP A 170 -3.61 16.89 15.54
C ASP A 170 -5.09 16.64 15.94
N GLY A 171 -5.31 15.81 16.97
CA GLY A 171 -6.64 15.41 17.43
C GLY A 171 -7.32 14.30 16.60
N PHE A 172 -6.62 13.68 15.65
CA PHE A 172 -7.14 12.58 14.83
C PHE A 172 -6.36 11.29 15.06
N TYR A 173 -7.07 10.16 15.07
CA TYR A 173 -6.50 8.82 15.10
C TYR A 173 -6.17 8.38 13.67
N ARG A 174 -4.88 8.29 13.39
CA ARG A 174 -4.31 7.97 12.09
C ARG A 174 -3.87 6.51 12.08
N VAL A 175 -4.53 5.69 11.27
CA VAL A 175 -4.17 4.27 11.16
C VAL A 175 -3.17 4.10 10.03
N THR A 176 -2.05 3.43 10.31
CA THR A 176 -1.02 3.14 9.32
C THR A 176 -0.88 1.64 9.10
N ALA A 177 -0.56 1.24 7.87
CA ALA A 177 -0.26 -0.14 7.50
C ALA A 177 1.18 -0.29 7.00
N GLY A 178 1.85 -1.35 7.45
CA GLY A 178 3.18 -1.77 7.04
C GLY A 178 4.32 -1.01 7.70
N SER A 179 5.52 -1.56 7.52
CA SER A 179 6.81 -0.96 7.84
C SER A 179 7.70 -1.27 6.64
N TYR A 180 7.96 -0.27 5.82
CA TYR A 180 8.70 -0.41 4.58
C TYR A 180 10.06 0.25 4.72
N PRO A 181 11.14 -0.37 4.21
CA PRO A 181 12.49 0.18 4.33
C PRO A 181 12.72 1.38 3.39
N SER A 182 11.83 1.61 2.42
CA SER A 182 11.93 2.72 1.49
C SER A 182 10.55 3.29 1.12
N ARG A 183 10.55 4.57 0.72
CA ARG A 183 9.37 5.24 0.21
C ARG A 183 8.79 4.53 -1.01
N LEU A 184 9.66 4.06 -1.91
CA LEU A 184 9.25 3.38 -3.13
C LEU A 184 8.44 2.12 -2.85
N LEU A 185 8.90 1.28 -1.91
CA LEU A 185 8.19 0.06 -1.54
C LEU A 185 6.85 0.37 -0.87
N ALA A 186 6.81 1.41 -0.03
CA ALA A 186 5.55 1.88 0.55
C ALA A 186 4.58 2.40 -0.52
N GLU A 187 5.05 3.14 -1.53
CA GLU A 187 4.20 3.66 -2.62
C GLU A 187 3.69 2.52 -3.51
N GLN A 188 4.51 1.52 -3.82
CA GLN A 188 4.07 0.31 -4.53
C GLN A 188 2.99 -0.45 -3.75
N ALA A 189 3.17 -0.61 -2.44
CA ALA A 189 2.17 -1.25 -1.59
C ALA A 189 0.89 -0.40 -1.46
N ALA A 190 0.99 0.94 -1.46
CA ALA A 190 -0.15 1.84 -1.42
C ALA A 190 -1.07 1.69 -2.65
N ILE A 191 -0.52 1.39 -3.83
CA ILE A 191 -1.30 1.11 -5.05
C ILE A 191 -2.25 -0.07 -4.83
N ALA A 192 -1.77 -1.16 -4.23
CA ALA A 192 -2.62 -2.32 -3.92
C ALA A 192 -3.58 -2.07 -2.74
N LEU A 193 -3.22 -1.16 -1.83
CA LEU A 193 -3.98 -0.92 -0.61
C LEU A 193 -5.17 0.03 -0.82
N ARG A 194 -5.03 1.05 -1.69
CA ARG A 194 -6.07 2.05 -1.95
C ARG A 194 -7.42 1.46 -2.40
N PRO A 195 -7.48 0.49 -3.34
CA PRO A 195 -8.75 -0.07 -3.81
C PRO A 195 -9.54 -0.80 -2.72
N ILE A 196 -8.86 -1.34 -1.71
CA ILE A 196 -9.49 -2.13 -0.62
C ILE A 196 -9.63 -1.34 0.69
N THR A 197 -9.21 -0.08 0.73
CA THR A 197 -9.28 0.81 1.89
C THR A 197 -9.89 2.17 1.53
N ARG A 198 -9.09 3.24 1.52
CA ARG A 198 -9.48 4.57 1.06
C ARG A 198 -8.59 5.02 -0.10
N GLN A 199 -9.18 5.72 -1.06
CA GLN A 199 -8.47 6.22 -2.24
C GLN A 199 -7.42 7.29 -1.88
N ASP A 200 -7.62 8.01 -0.78
CA ASP A 200 -6.72 9.06 -0.28
C ASP A 200 -5.56 8.51 0.59
N ALA A 201 -5.38 7.19 0.69
CA ALA A 201 -4.27 6.62 1.42
C ALA A 201 -2.91 7.09 0.87
N TYR A 202 -2.02 7.52 1.77
CA TYR A 202 -0.76 8.18 1.42
C TYR A 202 0.43 7.66 2.23
N VAL A 203 1.63 7.79 1.67
CA VAL A 203 2.87 7.28 2.24
C VAL A 203 3.54 8.34 3.11
N ILE A 204 4.08 7.92 4.25
CA ILE A 204 4.81 8.76 5.20
C ILE A 204 6.11 8.09 5.64
N GLY A 205 7.13 8.89 5.98
CA GLY A 205 8.25 8.42 6.80
C GLY A 205 7.90 8.60 8.27
N VAL A 206 7.80 7.52 9.04
CA VAL A 206 7.25 7.53 10.41
C VAL A 206 8.07 8.45 11.32
N GLY A 207 9.41 8.42 11.23
CA GLY A 207 10.28 9.24 12.08
C GLY A 207 10.17 10.75 11.84
N THR A 208 10.02 11.17 10.59
CA THR A 208 9.87 12.60 10.24
C THR A 208 8.43 13.08 10.38
N TRP A 209 7.48 12.19 10.16
CA TRP A 209 6.06 12.47 10.30
C TRP A 209 5.70 12.58 11.79
N CYS A 210 6.08 11.63 12.64
CA CYS A 210 5.80 11.61 14.08
C CYS A 210 7.10 11.69 14.91
N PRO A 211 7.81 12.83 14.91
CA PRO A 211 9.07 12.94 15.62
C PRO A 211 8.85 12.84 17.13
N GLY A 212 9.62 11.98 17.80
CA GLY A 212 9.53 11.79 19.25
C GLY A 212 8.18 11.25 19.73
N GLY A 213 7.51 10.44 18.90
CA GLY A 213 6.24 9.81 19.25
C GLY A 213 6.29 9.10 20.60
N ARG A 214 5.27 9.33 21.44
CA ARG A 214 5.16 8.71 22.77
C ARG A 214 4.14 7.60 22.75
N ALA A 215 4.53 6.41 23.19
CA ALA A 215 3.59 5.33 23.40
C ALA A 215 2.54 5.73 24.45
N GLN A 216 1.28 5.48 24.15
CA GLN A 216 0.13 5.66 25.02
C GLN A 216 -0.78 4.45 24.91
N SER A 217 -1.54 4.18 25.96
CA SER A 217 -2.60 3.17 25.94
C SER A 217 -3.94 3.86 26.14
N ALA A 218 -4.90 3.57 25.26
CA ALA A 218 -6.28 4.02 25.37
C ALA A 218 -7.20 2.84 25.08
N GLU A 219 -8.14 2.55 25.99
CA GLU A 219 -9.12 1.46 25.84
C GLU A 219 -8.48 0.10 25.51
N GLY A 220 -7.29 -0.17 26.05
CA GLY A 220 -6.54 -1.42 25.83
C GLY A 220 -5.82 -1.51 24.48
N LEU A 221 -5.76 -0.43 23.70
CA LEU A 221 -4.98 -0.33 22.47
C LEU A 221 -3.72 0.50 22.68
N GLU A 222 -2.61 0.04 22.13
CA GLU A 222 -1.40 0.84 22.03
C GLU A 222 -1.49 1.81 20.86
N LEU A 223 -1.24 3.09 21.13
CA LEU A 223 -1.17 4.14 20.13
C LEU A 223 0.05 5.00 20.37
N THR A 224 0.52 5.68 19.33
CA THR A 224 1.66 6.61 19.42
C THR A 224 1.16 8.05 19.29
N ALA A 225 1.27 8.85 20.34
CA ALA A 225 0.92 10.26 20.30
C ALA A 225 2.06 11.08 19.66
N CYS A 226 1.74 11.81 18.60
CA CYS A 226 2.64 12.70 17.91
C CYS A 226 2.47 14.13 18.45
N GLN A 227 3.57 14.84 18.65
CA GLN A 227 3.51 16.27 18.96
C GLN A 227 3.02 17.02 17.70
N SER A 228 2.04 17.92 17.84
CA SER A 228 1.73 18.84 16.75
C SER A 228 2.92 19.78 16.58
N LYS A 229 3.30 20.05 15.33
CA LYS A 229 4.26 21.13 15.04
C LYS A 229 3.55 22.47 15.10
#